data_AF-A0A0T2IGE4-F1
#
_entry.id   AF-A0A0T2IGE4-F1
#
_cell.length_a   1.000
_cell.length_b   1.000
_cell.length_c   1.000
_cell.angle_alpha   90.00
_cell.angle_beta   90.00
_cell.angle_gamma   90.00
#
_symmetry.space_group_name_H-M   'P 1'
#
loop_
_entity.id
_entity.type
_entity.pdbx_description
1 polymer ?
#
loop_
_entity_poly.entity_id
_entity_poly.type
_entity_poly.pdbx_seq_one_letter_code
_entity_poly.pdbx_strand_id
1 'polypeptide(L)'
;MPTYTPVDQRPDAELSLLARAIRPDVARQSLAVLALRESASLPGLSQELVLGHGDDRVRALSAVILGRIPGAASQEALLTALGDPEPTVQRRVAQALGRVGDSQALETLARLQPPEDTPVGRDVRMARVLLSHRLGVADSLVQPVEMSTFTRTRGVPIAWKTRSRLGKAAVVASAERELPGIALTTRSVQTFTCGDTPGALAVDAGLRGQAQEGRDLFASPRLVGALLRERACSERYTLDGYVLTDDRDGTGGAEVHVWVVRPDGTVVHEGRATVEGTSVRFSVDRSQAPYGSPVRVSGTYDTATGALSVDEAIVGLPNVRAAQAAAPSPQVPAGG
;
A
#
# COMPACT_ATOMS: atom_id res chain seq x y z
N MET A 1 39.85 -5.25 -27.98
CA MET A 1 39.10 -5.27 -26.71
C MET A 1 37.68 -5.69 -27.03
N PRO A 2 37.05 -6.64 -26.32
CA PRO A 2 35.65 -6.95 -26.56
C PRO A 2 34.83 -5.68 -26.35
N THR A 3 33.99 -5.35 -27.31
CA THR A 3 33.06 -4.22 -27.25
C THR A 3 32.09 -4.45 -26.09
N TYR A 4 32.23 -3.66 -25.03
CA TYR A 4 31.29 -3.66 -23.92
C TYR A 4 29.99 -2.99 -24.38
N THR A 5 28.96 -3.78 -24.67
CA THR A 5 27.61 -3.26 -24.90
C THR A 5 26.90 -3.10 -23.54
N PRO A 6 26.54 -1.87 -23.14
CA PRO A 6 25.75 -1.61 -21.94
C PRO A 6 24.43 -2.41 -21.93
N VAL A 7 23.97 -2.84 -20.75
CA VAL A 7 22.77 -3.70 -20.62
C VAL A 7 21.52 -3.02 -21.21
N ASP A 8 21.39 -1.71 -21.04
CA ASP A 8 20.29 -0.90 -21.58
C ASP A 8 20.29 -0.79 -23.12
N GLN A 9 21.34 -1.23 -23.81
CA GLN A 9 21.45 -1.22 -25.27
C GLN A 9 21.35 -2.63 -25.88
N ARG A 10 21.24 -3.68 -25.05
CA ARG A 10 21.13 -5.06 -25.54
C ARG A 10 19.72 -5.37 -26.03
N PRO A 11 19.56 -6.25 -27.04
CA PRO A 11 18.25 -6.69 -27.51
C PRO A 11 17.54 -7.56 -26.46
N ASP A 12 16.22 -7.57 -26.47
CA ASP A 12 15.39 -8.27 -25.47
C ASP A 12 15.67 -9.78 -25.40
N ALA A 13 16.02 -10.41 -26.53
CA ALA A 13 16.41 -11.82 -26.56
C ALA A 13 17.68 -12.08 -25.73
N GLU A 14 18.68 -11.22 -25.85
CA GLU A 14 19.91 -11.32 -25.05
C GLU A 14 19.63 -11.02 -23.58
N LEU A 15 18.84 -9.99 -23.29
CA LEU A 15 18.42 -9.67 -21.92
C LEU A 15 17.66 -10.83 -21.26
N SER A 16 16.84 -11.56 -22.02
CA SER A 16 16.12 -12.73 -21.52
C SER A 16 17.07 -13.89 -21.16
N LEU A 17 18.18 -14.05 -21.89
CA LEU A 17 19.23 -15.01 -21.54
C LEU A 17 20.01 -14.56 -20.30
N LEU A 18 20.36 -13.27 -20.23
CA LEU A 18 21.06 -12.69 -19.10
C LEU A 18 20.23 -12.71 -17.80
N ALA A 19 18.90 -12.60 -17.92
CA ALA A 19 17.96 -12.75 -16.80
C ALA A 19 17.96 -14.15 -16.18
N ARG A 20 18.34 -15.18 -16.94
CA ARG A 20 18.49 -16.57 -16.46
C ARG A 20 19.90 -16.89 -15.97
N ALA A 21 20.84 -15.96 -16.11
CA ALA A 21 22.23 -16.19 -15.77
C ALA A 21 22.44 -16.27 -14.25
N ILE A 22 23.46 -17.02 -13.83
CA ILE A 22 23.80 -17.23 -12.41
C ILE A 22 24.10 -15.91 -11.68
N ARG A 23 24.62 -14.89 -12.40
CA ARG A 23 24.96 -13.58 -11.83
C ARG A 23 23.71 -12.76 -11.50
N PRO A 24 23.35 -12.59 -10.20
CA PRO A 24 22.07 -12.00 -9.84
C PRO A 24 21.97 -10.50 -10.11
N ASP A 25 23.10 -9.80 -10.13
CA ASP A 25 23.19 -8.39 -10.49
C ASP A 25 22.79 -8.16 -11.95
N VAL A 26 23.37 -8.95 -12.86
CA VAL A 26 23.08 -8.90 -14.29
C VAL A 26 21.65 -9.36 -14.57
N ALA A 27 21.19 -10.40 -13.87
CA ALA A 27 19.83 -10.90 -14.02
C ALA A 27 18.79 -9.84 -13.64
N ARG A 28 18.95 -9.18 -12.47
CA ARG A 28 18.06 -8.11 -12.03
C ARG A 28 18.09 -6.89 -12.95
N GLN A 29 19.27 -6.48 -13.41
CA GLN A 29 19.39 -5.37 -14.36
C GLN A 29 18.67 -5.69 -15.68
N SER A 30 18.83 -6.92 -16.18
CA SER A 30 18.19 -7.35 -17.42
C SER A 30 16.66 -7.35 -17.29
N LEU A 31 16.13 -7.89 -16.18
CA LEU A 31 14.70 -7.83 -15.87
C LEU A 31 14.18 -6.40 -15.73
N ALA A 32 14.94 -5.51 -15.10
CA ALA A 32 14.56 -4.10 -14.97
C ALA A 32 14.46 -3.40 -16.34
N VAL A 33 15.42 -3.65 -17.25
CA VAL A 33 15.38 -3.10 -18.61
C VAL A 33 14.19 -3.67 -19.40
N LEU A 34 13.96 -4.98 -19.35
CA LEU A 34 12.80 -5.60 -20.00
C LEU A 34 11.46 -5.07 -19.48
N ALA A 35 11.37 -4.82 -18.16
CA ALA A 35 10.20 -4.20 -17.54
C ALA A 35 9.99 -2.75 -17.99
N LEU A 36 11.05 -1.96 -18.09
CA LEU A 36 10.98 -0.59 -18.59
C LEU A 36 10.55 -0.52 -20.06
N ARG A 37 10.89 -1.54 -20.85
CA ARG A 37 10.51 -1.66 -22.26
C ARG A 37 9.16 -2.32 -22.50
N GLU A 38 8.48 -2.77 -21.45
CA GLU A 38 7.23 -3.53 -21.53
C GLU A 38 7.36 -4.74 -22.49
N SER A 39 8.50 -5.44 -22.41
CA SER A 39 8.85 -6.50 -23.34
C SER A 39 7.82 -7.63 -23.35
N ALA A 40 7.48 -8.14 -24.53
CA ALA A 40 6.54 -9.24 -24.71
C ALA A 40 7.02 -10.56 -24.06
N SER A 41 8.34 -10.75 -23.87
CA SER A 41 8.87 -11.94 -23.20
C SER A 41 8.75 -11.89 -21.67
N LEU A 42 8.46 -10.71 -21.12
CA LEU A 42 8.55 -10.46 -19.68
C LEU A 42 7.57 -11.28 -18.83
N PRO A 43 6.28 -11.49 -19.21
CA PRO A 43 5.36 -12.29 -18.40
C PRO A 43 5.85 -13.74 -18.25
N GLY A 44 6.16 -14.40 -19.36
CA GLY A 44 6.63 -15.79 -19.36
C GLY A 44 7.99 -15.95 -18.67
N LEU A 45 8.92 -15.02 -18.91
CA LEU A 45 10.22 -15.01 -18.22
C LEU A 45 10.05 -14.83 -16.71
N SER A 46 9.15 -13.94 -16.28
CA SER A 46 8.92 -13.70 -14.85
C SER A 46 8.25 -14.89 -14.16
N GLN A 47 7.38 -15.62 -14.85
CA GLN A 47 6.79 -16.88 -14.35
C GLN A 47 7.85 -17.97 -14.14
N GLU A 48 8.76 -18.13 -15.10
CA GLU A 48 9.88 -19.07 -14.98
C GLU A 48 10.78 -18.70 -13.79
N LEU A 49 11.19 -17.43 -13.73
CA LEU A 49 12.18 -16.99 -12.76
C LEU A 49 11.64 -16.94 -11.33
N VAL A 50 10.37 -16.60 -11.11
CA VAL A 50 9.79 -16.58 -9.76
C VAL A 50 9.79 -17.97 -9.11
N LEU A 51 9.73 -19.03 -9.91
CA LEU A 51 9.69 -20.42 -9.43
C LEU A 51 11.05 -21.13 -9.45
N GLY A 52 11.94 -20.74 -10.36
CA GLY A 52 13.14 -21.53 -10.68
C GLY A 52 14.48 -20.83 -10.46
N HIS A 53 14.52 -19.50 -10.24
CA HIS A 53 15.80 -18.81 -10.15
C HIS A 53 16.49 -19.04 -8.79
N GLY A 54 17.80 -19.32 -8.80
CA GLY A 54 18.55 -19.64 -7.57
C GLY A 54 18.69 -18.48 -6.57
N ASP A 55 18.71 -17.24 -7.06
CA ASP A 55 18.76 -16.03 -6.23
C ASP A 55 17.36 -15.52 -5.86
N ASP A 56 17.13 -15.30 -4.57
CA ASP A 56 15.86 -14.84 -4.01
C ASP A 56 15.46 -13.43 -4.46
N ARG A 57 16.44 -12.54 -4.69
CA ARG A 57 16.14 -11.16 -5.11
C ARG A 57 15.65 -11.12 -6.55
N VAL A 58 16.12 -12.03 -7.39
CA VAL A 58 15.55 -12.25 -8.73
C VAL A 58 14.14 -12.79 -8.63
N ARG A 59 13.89 -13.84 -7.82
CA ARG A 59 12.52 -14.37 -7.61
C ARG A 59 11.56 -13.29 -7.10
N ALA A 60 11.98 -12.53 -6.11
CA ALA A 60 11.23 -11.41 -5.54
C ALA A 60 10.94 -10.30 -6.58
N LEU A 61 11.92 -9.96 -7.44
CA LEU A 61 11.71 -9.00 -8.52
C LEU A 61 10.71 -9.53 -9.57
N SER A 62 10.81 -10.81 -9.93
CA SER A 62 9.87 -11.47 -10.83
C SER A 62 8.45 -11.45 -10.25
N ALA A 63 8.27 -11.70 -8.96
CA ALA A 63 6.97 -11.55 -8.30
C ALA A 63 6.41 -10.12 -8.40
N VAL A 64 7.26 -9.10 -8.20
CA VAL A 64 6.86 -7.68 -8.36
C VAL A 64 6.43 -7.37 -9.80
N ILE A 65 7.12 -7.92 -10.79
CA ILE A 65 6.79 -7.75 -12.21
C ILE A 65 5.44 -8.41 -12.52
N LEU A 66 5.22 -9.65 -12.07
CA LEU A 66 3.95 -10.35 -12.24
C LEU A 66 2.79 -9.62 -11.54
N GLY A 67 3.03 -9.00 -10.38
CA GLY A 67 2.05 -8.15 -9.68
C GLY A 67 1.69 -6.85 -10.39
N ARG A 68 2.32 -6.53 -11.52
CA ARG A 68 1.98 -5.41 -12.41
C ARG A 68 1.33 -5.87 -13.72
N ILE A 69 1.33 -7.17 -13.99
CA ILE A 69 0.86 -7.77 -15.23
C ILE A 69 -0.30 -8.72 -14.90
N PRO A 70 -1.56 -8.27 -15.03
CA PRO A 70 -2.71 -9.12 -14.76
C PRO A 70 -2.75 -10.30 -15.74
N GLY A 71 -3.08 -11.49 -15.24
CA GLY A 71 -3.26 -12.70 -16.05
C GLY A 71 -3.28 -13.97 -15.22
N ALA A 72 -4.06 -14.97 -15.66
CA ALA A 72 -4.22 -16.25 -14.95
C ALA A 72 -2.88 -16.97 -14.72
N ALA A 73 -2.03 -17.03 -15.74
CA ALA A 73 -0.71 -17.64 -15.61
C ALA A 73 0.22 -16.90 -14.62
N SER A 74 0.13 -15.56 -14.54
CA SER A 74 0.84 -14.78 -13.52
C SER A 74 0.35 -15.14 -12.12
N GLN A 75 -0.97 -15.27 -11.95
CA GLN A 75 -1.57 -15.66 -10.68
C GLN A 75 -1.15 -17.07 -10.27
N GLU A 76 -1.21 -18.07 -11.14
CA GLU A 76 -0.80 -19.45 -10.82
C GLU A 76 0.66 -19.53 -10.36
N ALA A 77 1.56 -18.83 -11.05
CA ALA A 77 2.97 -18.75 -10.65
C ALA A 77 3.14 -18.08 -9.28
N LEU A 78 2.41 -16.99 -9.02
CA LEU A 78 2.42 -16.31 -7.71
C LEU A 78 1.84 -17.21 -6.61
N LEU A 79 0.74 -17.92 -6.84
CA LEU A 79 0.15 -18.83 -5.85
C LEU A 79 1.12 -19.96 -5.49
N THR A 80 1.85 -20.48 -6.47
CA THR A 80 2.90 -21.48 -6.23
C THR A 80 4.06 -20.89 -5.41
N ALA A 81 4.49 -19.66 -5.75
CA ALA A 81 5.57 -18.95 -5.07
C ALA A 81 5.24 -18.47 -3.65
N LEU A 82 3.99 -18.59 -3.17
CA LEU A 82 3.64 -18.32 -1.77
C LEU A 82 4.37 -19.27 -0.81
N GLY A 83 4.73 -20.46 -1.27
CA GLY A 83 5.50 -21.45 -0.52
C GLY A 83 7.02 -21.27 -0.59
N ASP A 84 7.54 -20.19 -1.18
CA ASP A 84 8.98 -19.95 -1.28
C ASP A 84 9.63 -19.95 0.11
N PRO A 85 10.81 -20.59 0.31
CA PRO A 85 11.44 -20.63 1.62
C PRO A 85 11.95 -19.26 2.11
N GLU A 86 12.18 -18.31 1.21
CA GLU A 86 12.74 -17.00 1.57
C GLU A 86 11.61 -16.00 1.90
N PRO A 87 11.56 -15.46 3.14
CA PRO A 87 10.53 -14.51 3.55
C PRO A 87 10.43 -13.29 2.65
N THR A 88 11.54 -12.82 2.09
CA THR A 88 11.53 -11.68 1.16
C THR A 88 10.70 -11.97 -0.09
N VAL A 89 10.77 -13.19 -0.62
CA VAL A 89 10.00 -13.61 -1.79
C VAL A 89 8.52 -13.73 -1.42
N GLN A 90 8.19 -14.42 -0.32
CA GLN A 90 6.80 -14.57 0.15
C GLN A 90 6.08 -13.22 0.29
N ARG A 91 6.76 -12.21 0.84
CA ARG A 91 6.21 -10.85 0.96
C ARG A 91 5.89 -10.22 -0.39
N ARG A 92 6.81 -10.32 -1.36
CA ARG A 92 6.59 -9.77 -2.71
C ARG A 92 5.48 -10.51 -3.44
N VAL A 93 5.38 -11.81 -3.24
CA VAL A 93 4.30 -12.64 -3.79
C VAL A 93 2.95 -12.24 -3.19
N ALA A 94 2.85 -12.09 -1.86
CA ALA A 94 1.62 -11.64 -1.21
C ALA A 94 1.21 -10.24 -1.71
N GLN A 95 2.14 -9.28 -1.77
CA GLN A 95 1.89 -7.95 -2.31
C GLN A 95 1.41 -8.00 -3.78
N ALA A 96 2.00 -8.88 -4.60
CA ALA A 96 1.61 -9.06 -5.99
C ALA A 96 0.20 -9.64 -6.11
N LEU A 97 -0.13 -10.69 -5.35
CA LEU A 97 -1.48 -11.26 -5.30
C LEU A 97 -2.52 -10.26 -4.78
N GLY A 98 -2.17 -9.43 -3.79
CA GLY A 98 -3.02 -8.33 -3.36
C GLY A 98 -3.34 -7.33 -4.47
N ARG A 99 -2.50 -7.22 -5.51
CA ARG A 99 -2.70 -6.35 -6.68
C ARG A 99 -3.44 -7.03 -7.82
N VAL A 100 -3.07 -8.25 -8.20
CA VAL A 100 -3.58 -8.91 -9.42
C VAL A 100 -4.45 -10.14 -9.17
N GLY A 101 -4.53 -10.62 -7.93
CA GLY A 101 -5.28 -11.83 -7.59
C GLY A 101 -6.79 -11.68 -7.72
N ASP A 102 -7.46 -12.82 -7.73
CA ASP A 102 -8.91 -12.98 -7.75
C ASP A 102 -9.42 -13.70 -6.48
N SER A 103 -10.63 -14.30 -6.56
CA SER A 103 -11.21 -15.07 -5.46
C SER A 103 -10.40 -16.31 -5.08
N GLN A 104 -9.76 -16.99 -6.02
CA GLN A 104 -8.89 -18.14 -5.73
C GLN A 104 -7.66 -17.68 -4.92
N ALA A 105 -7.10 -16.52 -5.26
CA ALA A 105 -6.00 -15.93 -4.50
C ALA A 105 -6.44 -15.56 -3.07
N LEU A 106 -7.63 -14.99 -2.91
CA LEU A 106 -8.18 -14.68 -1.59
C LEU A 106 -8.34 -15.95 -0.72
N GLU A 107 -8.94 -17.01 -1.26
CA GLU A 107 -9.10 -18.28 -0.56
C GLU A 107 -7.77 -18.90 -0.17
N THR A 108 -6.77 -18.83 -1.06
CA THR A 108 -5.45 -19.39 -0.79
C THR A 108 -4.73 -18.62 0.30
N LEU A 109 -4.76 -17.28 0.25
CA LEU A 109 -4.18 -16.43 1.30
C LEU A 109 -4.91 -16.61 2.65
N ALA A 110 -6.22 -16.87 2.65
CA ALA A 110 -6.97 -17.13 3.88
C ALA A 110 -6.58 -18.46 4.56
N ARG A 111 -6.13 -19.45 3.78
CA ARG A 111 -5.59 -20.72 4.30
C ARG A 111 -4.17 -20.59 4.86
N LEU A 112 -3.44 -19.53 4.51
CA LEU A 112 -2.12 -19.27 5.06
C LEU A 112 -2.22 -18.67 6.46
N GLN A 113 -1.46 -19.23 7.40
CA GLN A 113 -1.38 -18.76 8.79
C GLN A 113 0.06 -18.43 9.19
N PRO A 114 0.75 -17.52 8.47
CA PRO A 114 2.02 -17.00 8.96
C PRO A 114 1.80 -16.27 10.30
N PRO A 115 2.79 -16.27 11.22
CA PRO A 115 2.68 -15.51 12.46
C PRO A 115 2.39 -14.04 12.17
N GLU A 116 1.38 -13.50 12.85
CA GLU A 116 0.73 -12.25 12.50
C GLU A 116 1.64 -11.00 12.63
N ASP A 117 2.60 -11.06 13.53
CA ASP A 117 3.57 -10.03 13.85
C ASP A 117 4.77 -10.00 12.89
N THR A 118 4.89 -11.02 12.02
CA THR A 118 5.96 -11.08 11.03
C THR A 118 5.66 -10.18 9.83
N PRO A 119 6.70 -9.70 9.12
CA PRO A 119 6.51 -8.99 7.86
C PRO A 119 5.67 -9.78 6.85
N VAL A 120 5.86 -11.10 6.74
CA VAL A 120 5.06 -11.97 5.87
C VAL A 120 3.58 -11.95 6.27
N GLY A 121 3.29 -12.11 7.57
CA GLY A 121 1.91 -12.10 8.06
C GLY A 121 1.18 -10.79 7.79
N ARG A 122 1.87 -9.65 7.94
CA ARG A 122 1.31 -8.33 7.59
C ARG A 122 1.05 -8.19 6.09
N ASP A 123 1.99 -8.60 5.24
CA ASP A 123 1.85 -8.54 3.79
C ASP A 123 0.71 -9.45 3.28
N VAL A 124 0.57 -10.67 3.82
CA VAL A 124 -0.53 -11.61 3.51
C VAL A 124 -1.89 -11.04 3.94
N ARG A 125 -1.98 -10.47 5.14
CA ARG A 125 -3.22 -9.84 5.62
C ARG A 125 -3.59 -8.63 4.77
N MET A 126 -2.62 -7.78 4.43
CA MET A 126 -2.87 -6.63 3.57
C MET A 126 -3.36 -7.07 2.18
N ALA A 127 -2.78 -8.14 1.62
CA ALA A 127 -3.25 -8.72 0.36
C ALA A 127 -4.71 -9.19 0.45
N ARG A 128 -5.10 -9.85 1.55
CA ARG A 128 -6.49 -10.24 1.81
C ARG A 128 -7.41 -9.03 1.88
N VAL A 129 -7.05 -7.98 2.61
CA VAL A 129 -7.84 -6.73 2.68
C VAL A 129 -8.08 -6.13 1.30
N LEU A 130 -7.05 -6.05 0.45
CA LEU A 130 -7.17 -5.50 -0.90
C LEU A 130 -8.06 -6.36 -1.80
N LEU A 131 -7.96 -7.69 -1.71
CA LEU A 131 -8.78 -8.61 -2.48
C LEU A 131 -10.23 -8.62 -2.00
N SER A 132 -10.46 -8.72 -0.69
CA SER A 132 -11.77 -8.61 -0.06
C SER A 132 -12.51 -7.35 -0.51
N HIS A 133 -11.83 -6.20 -0.49
CA HIS A 133 -12.42 -4.95 -0.96
C HIS A 133 -12.82 -5.00 -2.44
N ARG A 134 -11.93 -5.44 -3.32
CA ARG A 134 -12.19 -5.49 -4.78
C ARG A 134 -13.28 -6.49 -5.15
N LEU A 135 -13.35 -7.60 -4.42
CA LEU A 135 -14.35 -8.66 -4.63
C LEU A 135 -15.68 -8.37 -3.91
N GLY A 136 -15.76 -7.31 -3.11
CA GLY A 136 -16.96 -6.95 -2.34
C GLY A 136 -17.28 -7.92 -1.21
N VAL A 137 -16.26 -8.57 -0.62
CA VAL A 137 -16.40 -9.54 0.47
C VAL A 137 -15.97 -8.90 1.79
N ALA A 138 -16.76 -9.05 2.85
CA ALA A 138 -16.48 -8.52 4.18
C ALA A 138 -15.68 -9.52 5.05
N ASP A 139 -14.50 -9.95 4.59
CA ASP A 139 -13.74 -11.04 5.25
C ASP A 139 -12.53 -10.57 6.08
N SER A 140 -11.93 -9.41 5.79
CA SER A 140 -10.63 -9.06 6.36
C SER A 140 -10.63 -7.69 7.05
N LEU A 141 -10.40 -7.70 8.36
CA LEU A 141 -10.22 -6.52 9.21
C LEU A 141 -8.74 -6.21 9.46
N VAL A 142 -8.44 -4.95 9.77
CA VAL A 142 -7.13 -4.55 10.30
C VAL A 142 -7.02 -4.99 11.75
N GLN A 143 -5.93 -5.66 12.13
CA GLN A 143 -5.73 -6.02 13.54
C GLN A 143 -5.40 -4.78 14.37
N PRO A 144 -6.03 -4.60 15.56
CA PRO A 144 -5.62 -3.56 16.49
C PRO A 144 -4.15 -3.71 16.86
N VAL A 145 -3.46 -2.58 17.00
CA VAL A 145 -2.10 -2.53 17.51
C VAL A 145 -2.04 -1.57 18.70
N GLU A 146 -1.04 -1.71 19.55
CA GLU A 146 -0.76 -0.75 20.61
C GLU A 146 -0.39 0.60 20.01
N MET A 147 -1.08 1.67 20.44
CA MET A 147 -0.93 3.01 19.88
C MET A 147 -0.88 4.08 20.96
N SER A 148 -0.16 5.16 20.64
CA SER A 148 -0.08 6.34 21.50
C SER A 148 -1.03 7.42 21.01
N THR A 149 -1.84 7.96 21.93
CA THR A 149 -2.70 9.12 21.64
C THR A 149 -1.91 10.41 21.71
N PHE A 150 -2.07 11.27 20.70
CA PHE A 150 -1.43 12.56 20.65
C PHE A 150 -2.31 13.66 21.25
N THR A 151 -1.97 14.15 22.45
CA THR A 151 -2.79 15.12 23.22
C THR A 151 -2.43 16.61 23.01
N ARG A 152 -1.28 16.90 22.39
CA ARG A 152 -0.67 18.19 21.96
C ARG A 152 -0.37 19.27 23.02
N THR A 153 0.89 19.75 22.95
CA THR A 153 1.28 21.16 23.19
C THR A 153 2.29 21.71 22.14
N ARG A 154 2.90 20.87 21.26
CA ARG A 154 3.79 21.30 20.16
C ARG A 154 3.58 20.45 18.89
N GLY A 155 3.49 21.07 17.73
CA GLY A 155 3.40 20.40 16.42
C GLY A 155 3.31 21.42 15.27
N VAL A 156 3.54 21.00 14.03
CA VAL A 156 3.48 21.85 12.84
C VAL A 156 2.12 21.65 12.14
N PRO A 157 1.42 22.73 11.72
CA PRO A 157 0.20 22.59 10.93
C PRO A 157 0.46 21.88 9.60
N ILE A 158 -0.47 21.01 9.20
CA ILE A 158 -0.52 20.44 7.85
C ILE A 158 -1.39 21.37 7.02
N ALA A 159 -0.82 21.94 5.96
CA ALA A 159 -1.54 22.90 5.10
C ALA A 159 -2.37 22.14 4.06
N TRP A 160 -3.68 22.37 4.02
CA TRP A 160 -4.61 21.73 3.07
C TRP A 160 -4.97 22.65 1.90
N LYS A 161 -5.41 22.05 0.79
CA LYS A 161 -5.77 22.77 -0.45
C LYS A 161 -4.58 23.54 -1.04
N THR A 162 -3.36 23.08 -0.79
CA THR A 162 -2.14 23.68 -1.32
C THR A 162 -2.03 23.43 -2.81
N ARG A 163 -1.51 24.42 -3.54
CA ARG A 163 -1.25 24.28 -4.98
C ARG A 163 -0.05 23.36 -5.14
N SER A 164 -0.27 22.10 -5.55
CA SER A 164 0.82 21.19 -5.87
C SER A 164 1.41 21.51 -7.24
N ARG A 165 2.71 21.23 -7.43
CA ARG A 165 3.41 21.47 -8.70
C ARG A 165 2.82 20.65 -9.84
N LEU A 166 2.46 19.39 -9.55
CA LEU A 166 1.98 18.42 -10.54
C LEU A 166 0.45 18.45 -10.74
N GLY A 167 -0.29 19.10 -9.84
CA GLY A 167 -1.75 19.16 -9.87
C GLY A 167 -2.46 17.85 -9.52
N LYS A 168 -3.80 17.89 -9.40
CA LYS A 168 -4.61 16.72 -8.99
C LYS A 168 -4.68 15.62 -10.05
N ALA A 169 -4.56 15.96 -11.34
CA ALA A 169 -4.57 14.98 -12.42
C ALA A 169 -3.38 14.02 -12.33
N ALA A 170 -2.19 14.53 -11.99
CA ALA A 170 -1.02 13.69 -11.77
C ALA A 170 -1.14 12.77 -10.55
N VAL A 171 -1.86 13.21 -9.50
CA VAL A 171 -2.22 12.36 -8.35
C VAL A 171 -3.08 11.19 -8.83
N VAL A 172 -4.19 11.46 -9.53
CA VAL A 172 -5.10 10.43 -10.05
C VAL A 172 -4.34 9.42 -10.93
N ALA A 173 -3.60 9.90 -11.93
CA ALA A 173 -2.83 9.02 -12.84
C ALA A 173 -1.73 8.20 -12.12
N SER A 174 -1.20 8.71 -11.01
CA SER A 174 -0.24 7.94 -10.19
C SER A 174 -0.96 6.93 -9.29
N ALA A 175 -2.10 7.31 -8.74
CA ALA A 175 -2.89 6.53 -7.81
C ALA A 175 -3.56 5.34 -8.50
N GLU A 176 -4.14 5.52 -9.69
CA GLU A 176 -4.77 4.46 -10.50
C GLU A 176 -3.83 3.28 -10.81
N ARG A 177 -2.51 3.53 -10.82
CA ARG A 177 -1.49 2.49 -11.04
C ARG A 177 -1.18 1.66 -9.79
N GLU A 178 -1.46 2.19 -8.60
CA GLU A 178 -1.05 1.60 -7.31
C GLU A 178 -2.25 1.19 -6.43
N LEU A 179 -3.45 1.66 -6.76
CA LEU A 179 -4.68 1.46 -5.97
C LEU A 179 -5.67 0.56 -6.72
N PRO A 180 -5.55 -0.77 -6.60
CA PRO A 180 -6.46 -1.68 -7.25
C PRO A 180 -7.85 -1.61 -6.62
N GLY A 181 -8.87 -1.29 -7.42
CA GLY A 181 -10.28 -1.33 -6.99
C GLY A 181 -10.83 -0.06 -6.35
N ILE A 182 -10.05 1.02 -6.24
CA ILE A 182 -10.56 2.33 -5.81
C ILE A 182 -10.89 3.18 -7.04
N ALA A 183 -12.12 3.72 -7.11
CA ALA A 183 -12.47 4.67 -8.15
C ALA A 183 -11.96 6.07 -7.77
N LEU A 184 -11.24 6.75 -8.67
CA LEU A 184 -10.67 8.06 -8.36
C LEU A 184 -11.07 9.12 -9.38
N THR A 185 -11.28 10.34 -8.89
CA THR A 185 -11.50 11.51 -9.73
C THR A 185 -10.70 12.69 -9.19
N THR A 186 -10.48 13.72 -10.00
CA THR A 186 -9.83 14.95 -9.51
C THR A 186 -10.62 15.65 -8.40
N ARG A 187 -11.93 15.39 -8.28
CA ARG A 187 -12.78 15.90 -7.19
C ARG A 187 -12.57 15.14 -5.89
N SER A 188 -12.25 13.85 -5.95
CA SER A 188 -12.01 13.01 -4.78
C SER A 188 -10.57 13.09 -4.26
N VAL A 189 -9.76 14.00 -4.81
CA VAL A 189 -8.38 14.25 -4.37
C VAL A 189 -8.27 15.61 -3.69
N GLN A 190 -7.61 15.64 -2.52
CA GLN A 190 -7.23 16.86 -1.83
C GLN A 190 -5.73 16.85 -1.55
N THR A 191 -5.03 17.90 -2.01
CA THR A 191 -3.60 18.07 -1.79
C THR A 191 -3.34 18.71 -0.44
N PHE A 192 -2.21 18.34 0.17
CA PHE A 192 -1.73 18.92 1.41
C PHE A 192 -0.21 19.04 1.41
N THR A 193 0.33 19.84 2.33
CA THR A 193 1.76 19.93 2.58
C THR A 193 2.02 19.68 4.07
N CYS A 194 2.85 18.68 4.36
CA CYS A 194 3.26 18.32 5.72
C CYS A 194 4.73 18.73 5.90
N GLY A 195 4.98 19.83 6.62
CA GLY A 195 6.29 20.48 6.58
C GLY A 195 6.62 20.95 5.16
N ASP A 196 7.74 20.47 4.61
CA ASP A 196 8.15 20.74 3.22
C ASP A 196 7.83 19.58 2.26
N THR A 197 7.05 18.59 2.71
CA THR A 197 6.72 17.40 1.90
C THR A 197 5.31 17.53 1.32
N PRO A 198 5.14 17.70 0.01
CA PRO A 198 3.84 17.68 -0.64
C PRO A 198 3.24 16.27 -0.64
N GLY A 199 1.94 16.20 -0.40
CA GLY A 199 1.16 14.97 -0.41
C GLY A 199 -0.24 15.19 -0.94
N ALA A 200 -0.97 14.09 -1.08
CA ALA A 200 -2.36 14.10 -1.45
C ALA A 200 -3.13 13.01 -0.70
N LEU A 201 -4.34 13.33 -0.27
CA LEU A 201 -5.33 12.36 0.15
C LEU A 201 -6.27 12.13 -1.02
N ALA A 202 -6.37 10.88 -1.46
CA ALA A 202 -7.32 10.42 -2.45
C ALA A 202 -8.40 9.60 -1.74
N VAL A 203 -9.66 10.01 -1.88
CA VAL A 203 -10.83 9.32 -1.34
C VAL A 203 -11.50 8.55 -2.47
N ASP A 204 -12.04 7.38 -2.16
CA ASP A 204 -12.81 6.59 -3.11
C ASP A 204 -14.02 7.38 -3.61
N ALA A 205 -14.05 7.64 -4.91
CA ALA A 205 -15.16 8.32 -5.57
C ALA A 205 -16.45 7.50 -5.51
N GLY A 206 -16.35 6.17 -5.32
CA GLY A 206 -17.47 5.28 -5.10
C GLY A 206 -18.23 5.52 -3.79
N LEU A 207 -17.66 6.24 -2.82
CA LEU A 207 -18.39 6.65 -1.61
C LEU A 207 -19.43 7.73 -1.90
N ARG A 208 -19.27 8.46 -3.02
CA ARG A 208 -20.16 9.55 -3.39
C ARG A 208 -21.50 9.00 -3.91
N GLY A 209 -22.60 9.46 -3.32
CA GLY A 209 -23.96 9.10 -3.71
C GLY A 209 -24.48 7.81 -3.07
N GLN A 210 -23.66 7.04 -2.34
CA GLN A 210 -24.09 5.76 -1.77
C GLN A 210 -24.89 5.88 -0.46
N ALA A 211 -24.79 6.99 0.25
CA ALA A 211 -25.62 7.24 1.44
C ALA A 211 -27.13 7.41 1.12
N GLN A 212 -27.48 7.65 -0.14
CA GLN A 212 -28.89 7.76 -0.57
C GLN A 212 -29.56 6.40 -0.83
N GLU A 213 -28.79 5.31 -0.88
CA GLU A 213 -29.28 3.96 -1.25
C GLU A 213 -29.62 3.07 -0.05
N GLY A 214 -29.62 3.60 1.19
CA GLY A 214 -30.02 2.83 2.38
C GLY A 214 -29.11 1.65 2.72
N ARG A 215 -27.88 1.63 2.19
CA ARG A 215 -26.84 0.67 2.56
C ARG A 215 -26.02 1.25 3.71
N ASP A 216 -25.76 0.45 4.74
CA ASP A 216 -24.82 0.80 5.80
C ASP A 216 -23.40 0.78 5.24
N LEU A 217 -23.01 1.88 4.58
CA LEU A 217 -21.79 2.04 3.80
C LEU A 217 -20.54 1.60 4.57
N PHE A 218 -20.56 1.77 5.89
CA PHE A 218 -19.45 1.50 6.79
C PHE A 218 -19.67 0.29 7.73
N ALA A 219 -20.78 -0.44 7.62
CA ALA A 219 -21.02 -1.65 8.44
C ALA A 219 -20.14 -2.85 8.06
N SER A 220 -19.25 -2.69 7.08
CA SER A 220 -18.28 -3.71 6.69
C SER A 220 -16.91 -3.07 6.48
N PRO A 221 -15.80 -3.83 6.65
CA PRO A 221 -14.47 -3.34 6.33
C PRO A 221 -14.37 -2.85 4.89
N ARG A 222 -13.84 -1.64 4.71
CA ARG A 222 -13.70 -1.01 3.40
C ARG A 222 -12.41 -0.22 3.29
N LEU A 223 -11.85 -0.23 2.09
CA LEU A 223 -10.84 0.70 1.66
C LEU A 223 -11.52 1.96 1.15
N VAL A 224 -11.33 3.07 1.85
CA VAL A 224 -12.04 4.34 1.58
C VAL A 224 -11.14 5.39 0.94
N GLY A 225 -9.83 5.15 0.89
CA GLY A 225 -8.90 6.08 0.28
C GLY A 225 -7.43 5.69 0.44
N ALA A 226 -6.57 6.64 0.11
CA ALA A 226 -5.13 6.48 0.16
C ALA A 226 -4.41 7.82 0.35
N LEU A 227 -3.30 7.79 1.09
CA LEU A 227 -2.32 8.84 1.18
C LEU A 227 -1.23 8.63 0.14
N LEU A 228 -0.88 9.69 -0.57
CA LEU A 228 0.17 9.68 -1.57
C LEU A 228 1.19 10.77 -1.28
N ARG A 229 2.47 10.49 -1.59
CA ARG A 229 3.58 11.45 -1.46
C ARG A 229 4.15 11.82 -2.81
N GLU A 230 4.42 13.11 -3.02
CA GLU A 230 5.15 13.60 -4.18
C GLU A 230 6.62 13.17 -4.09
N ARG A 231 7.18 12.73 -5.21
CA ARG A 231 8.60 12.35 -5.29
C ARG A 231 9.40 13.49 -5.89
N ALA A 232 10.39 13.99 -5.17
CA ALA A 232 11.19 15.16 -5.58
C ALA A 232 11.82 15.05 -6.98
N CYS A 233 12.20 13.84 -7.41
CA CYS A 233 12.90 13.60 -8.68
C CYS A 233 12.04 12.90 -9.75
N SER A 234 10.74 12.75 -9.55
CA SER A 234 9.85 12.17 -10.56
C SER A 234 8.55 12.96 -10.63
N GLU A 235 7.97 13.10 -11.81
CA GLU A 235 6.65 13.72 -11.99
C GLU A 235 5.50 12.78 -11.60
N ARG A 236 5.63 12.16 -10.41
CA ARG A 236 4.73 11.12 -9.93
C ARG A 236 4.53 11.21 -8.42
N TYR A 237 3.36 10.77 -8.01
CA TYR A 237 3.08 10.42 -6.62
C TYR A 237 3.32 8.94 -6.40
N THR A 238 3.64 8.55 -5.16
CA THR A 238 3.67 7.15 -4.75
C THR A 238 2.76 6.94 -3.57
N LEU A 239 2.11 5.78 -3.52
CA LEU A 239 1.34 5.34 -2.38
C LEU A 239 2.19 5.36 -1.10
N ASP A 240 1.66 5.99 -0.06
CA ASP A 240 2.26 6.06 1.28
C ASP A 240 1.47 5.25 2.30
N GLY A 241 0.15 5.24 2.17
CA GLY A 241 -0.73 4.42 3.00
C GLY A 241 -2.14 4.32 2.43
N TYR A 242 -2.83 3.25 2.78
CA TYR A 242 -4.24 3.02 2.58
C TYR A 242 -5.03 3.60 3.77
N VAL A 243 -6.23 4.11 3.50
CA VAL A 243 -7.19 4.50 4.53
C VAL A 243 -8.32 3.48 4.53
N LEU A 244 -8.46 2.77 5.63
CA LEU A 244 -9.43 1.69 5.81
C LEU A 244 -10.43 2.07 6.91
N THR A 245 -11.67 1.63 6.77
CA THR A 245 -12.70 1.77 7.80
C THR A 245 -13.29 0.43 8.13
N ASP A 246 -13.66 0.21 9.38
CA ASP A 246 -14.45 -0.95 9.76
C ASP A 246 -15.27 -0.72 11.03
N ASP A 247 -16.41 -1.42 11.11
CA ASP A 247 -17.34 -1.42 12.24
C ASP A 247 -17.13 -2.63 13.15
N ARG A 248 -15.90 -2.81 13.66
CA ARG A 248 -15.58 -3.90 14.59
C ARG A 248 -16.38 -3.87 15.89
N ASP A 249 -16.92 -2.71 16.26
CA ASP A 249 -17.73 -2.52 17.46
C ASP A 249 -19.20 -2.93 17.25
N GLY A 250 -19.61 -3.23 16.00
CA GLY A 250 -20.96 -3.69 15.69
C GLY A 250 -22.03 -2.61 15.82
N THR A 251 -21.70 -1.37 15.49
CA THR A 251 -22.60 -0.21 15.57
C THR A 251 -23.53 -0.06 14.36
N GLY A 252 -23.46 -0.96 13.38
CA GLY A 252 -24.16 -0.83 12.09
C GLY A 252 -23.52 0.23 11.19
N GLY A 253 -22.24 0.53 11.39
CA GLY A 253 -21.52 1.58 10.66
C GLY A 253 -21.80 3.01 11.14
N ALA A 254 -22.52 3.19 12.26
CA ALA A 254 -22.77 4.50 12.87
C ALA A 254 -21.49 5.09 13.50
N GLU A 255 -20.67 4.24 14.11
CA GLU A 255 -19.31 4.58 14.56
C GLU A 255 -18.31 3.55 14.04
N VAL A 256 -17.31 4.02 13.31
CA VAL A 256 -16.30 3.13 12.71
C VAL A 256 -14.90 3.54 13.10
N HIS A 257 -14.01 2.55 13.14
CA HIS A 257 -12.59 2.80 13.20
C HIS A 257 -12.09 3.29 11.84
N VAL A 258 -11.10 4.19 11.87
CA VAL A 258 -10.37 4.65 10.69
C VAL A 258 -8.92 4.26 10.87
N TRP A 259 -8.36 3.49 9.94
CA TRP A 259 -6.98 3.00 9.98
C TRP A 259 -6.19 3.55 8.82
N VAL A 260 -4.97 4.01 9.11
CA VAL A 260 -3.98 4.32 8.08
C VAL A 260 -2.93 3.21 8.09
N VAL A 261 -2.86 2.44 6.99
CA VAL A 261 -2.03 1.24 6.88
C VAL A 261 -1.08 1.37 5.70
N ARG A 262 0.21 1.10 5.89
CA ARG A 262 1.21 1.11 4.82
C ARG A 262 0.98 0.00 3.80
N PRO A 263 1.57 0.11 2.60
CA PRO A 263 1.49 -0.96 1.60
C PRO A 263 2.00 -2.33 2.05
N ASP A 264 2.85 -2.37 3.08
CA ASP A 264 3.38 -3.60 3.68
C ASP A 264 2.52 -4.14 4.85
N GLY A 265 1.33 -3.59 5.05
CA GLY A 265 0.42 -3.97 6.14
C GLY A 265 0.75 -3.37 7.51
N THR A 266 1.76 -2.49 7.62
CA THR A 266 2.07 -1.81 8.88
C THR A 266 0.99 -0.76 9.19
N VAL A 267 0.29 -0.92 10.31
CA VAL A 267 -0.63 0.10 10.83
C VAL A 267 0.17 1.30 11.33
N VAL A 268 -0.25 2.52 10.99
CA VAL A 268 0.49 3.74 11.36
C VAL A 268 -0.37 4.67 12.19
N HIS A 269 -1.61 4.88 11.80
CA HIS A 269 -2.55 5.75 12.50
C HIS A 269 -3.89 5.07 12.70
N GLU A 270 -4.56 5.46 13.77
CA GLU A 270 -5.92 5.04 14.08
C GLU A 270 -6.74 6.27 14.50
N GLY A 271 -8.01 6.21 14.13
CA GLY A 271 -9.01 7.21 14.43
C GLY A 271 -10.40 6.60 14.55
N ARG A 272 -11.37 7.49 14.70
CA ARG A 272 -12.80 7.17 14.74
C ARG A 272 -13.54 8.05 13.75
N ALA A 273 -14.64 7.55 13.23
CA ALA A 273 -15.60 8.34 12.47
C ALA A 273 -17.03 8.03 12.91
N THR A 274 -17.86 9.07 12.97
CA THR A 274 -19.30 8.98 13.27
C THR A 274 -20.08 9.36 12.02
N VAL A 275 -21.10 8.58 11.69
CA VAL A 275 -21.89 8.72 10.46
C VAL A 275 -23.29 9.19 10.80
N GLU A 276 -23.67 10.38 10.33
CA GLU A 276 -24.97 11.01 10.55
C GLU A 276 -25.58 11.43 9.19
N GLY A 277 -26.50 10.62 8.67
CA GLY A 277 -27.06 10.83 7.33
C GLY A 277 -25.98 10.75 6.26
N THR A 278 -25.74 11.84 5.54
CA THR A 278 -24.67 11.91 4.53
C THR A 278 -23.34 12.42 5.09
N SER A 279 -23.32 12.90 6.33
CA SER A 279 -22.16 13.52 6.97
C SER A 279 -21.35 12.48 7.74
N VAL A 280 -20.06 12.41 7.46
CA VAL A 280 -19.09 11.56 8.18
C VAL A 280 -18.11 12.47 8.89
N ARG A 281 -18.19 12.56 10.22
CA ARG A 281 -17.24 13.31 11.05
C ARG A 281 -16.14 12.37 11.51
N PHE A 282 -14.88 12.70 11.25
CA PHE A 282 -13.75 11.83 11.58
C PHE A 282 -12.71 12.55 12.45
N SER A 283 -11.96 11.76 13.21
CA SER A 283 -10.79 12.19 13.98
C SER A 283 -9.75 11.08 14.00
N VAL A 284 -8.52 11.39 13.58
CA VAL A 284 -7.35 10.51 13.61
C VAL A 284 -6.30 11.16 14.51
N ASP A 285 -6.07 10.58 15.68
CA ASP A 285 -5.23 11.17 16.74
C ASP A 285 -4.32 10.14 17.46
N ARG A 286 -4.40 8.86 17.06
CA ARG A 286 -3.53 7.80 17.57
C ARG A 286 -2.49 7.43 16.52
N SER A 287 -1.25 7.27 16.95
CA SER A 287 -0.12 6.87 16.11
C SER A 287 0.67 5.72 16.74
N GLN A 288 1.11 4.79 15.90
CA GLN A 288 2.04 3.73 16.29
C GLN A 288 3.48 4.23 16.13
N ALA A 289 4.20 4.34 17.25
CA ALA A 289 5.63 4.58 17.25
C ALA A 289 6.40 3.26 16.97
N PRO A 290 7.56 3.29 16.29
CA PRO A 290 8.23 4.45 15.68
C PRO A 290 7.78 4.69 14.22
N TYR A 291 6.78 3.96 13.72
CA TYR A 291 6.47 3.91 12.29
C TYR A 291 5.84 5.19 11.75
N GLY A 292 5.09 5.92 12.56
CA GLY A 292 4.45 7.18 12.19
C GLY A 292 4.84 8.34 13.09
N SER A 293 4.97 9.54 12.51
CA SER A 293 4.94 10.77 13.31
C SER A 293 3.58 10.89 13.99
N PRO A 294 3.49 11.32 15.25
CA PRO A 294 2.20 11.62 15.87
C PRO A 294 1.42 12.60 15.01
N VAL A 295 0.14 12.34 14.77
CA VAL A 295 -0.74 13.27 14.02
C VAL A 295 -2.01 13.52 14.80
N ARG A 296 -2.63 14.66 14.53
CA ARG A 296 -4.04 14.91 14.83
C ARG A 296 -4.69 15.51 13.61
N VAL A 297 -5.66 14.81 13.03
CA VAL A 297 -6.42 15.27 11.88
C VAL A 297 -7.89 15.02 12.13
N SER A 298 -8.70 16.06 12.07
CA SER A 298 -10.15 15.96 12.20
C SER A 298 -10.85 16.76 11.12
N GLY A 299 -12.07 16.33 10.79
CA GLY A 299 -12.83 16.97 9.72
C GLY A 299 -14.15 16.29 9.44
N THR A 300 -14.71 16.66 8.29
CA THR A 300 -15.99 16.14 7.80
C THR A 300 -15.88 15.74 6.34
N TYR A 301 -16.50 14.61 6.00
CA TYR A 301 -16.70 14.15 4.64
C TYR A 301 -18.19 14.01 4.36
N ASP A 302 -18.68 14.69 3.32
CA ASP A 302 -20.06 14.57 2.88
C ASP A 302 -20.16 13.56 1.74
N THR A 303 -20.78 12.41 2.01
CA THR A 303 -21.00 11.32 1.05
C THR A 303 -21.96 11.68 -0.08
N ALA A 304 -22.81 12.72 0.04
CA ALA A 304 -23.66 13.15 -1.08
C ALA A 304 -22.86 13.96 -2.10
N THR A 305 -22.07 14.93 -1.62
CA THR A 305 -21.32 15.85 -2.48
C THR A 305 -19.91 15.36 -2.81
N GLY A 306 -19.35 14.47 -2.00
CA GLY A 306 -17.94 14.09 -2.00
C GLY A 306 -17.03 15.18 -1.42
N ALA A 307 -17.58 16.16 -0.70
CA ALA A 307 -16.81 17.27 -0.16
C ALA A 307 -16.06 16.86 1.11
N LEU A 308 -14.75 17.11 1.14
CA LEU A 308 -13.89 16.92 2.31
C LEU A 308 -13.49 18.28 2.91
N SER A 309 -13.86 18.50 4.16
CA SER A 309 -13.39 19.60 5.01
C SER A 309 -12.47 19.06 6.09
N VAL A 310 -11.41 19.80 6.39
CA VAL A 310 -10.46 19.47 7.45
C VAL A 310 -10.43 20.65 8.41
N ASP A 311 -10.80 20.37 9.66
CA ASP A 311 -11.00 21.38 10.70
C ASP A 311 -9.71 21.59 11.50
N GLU A 312 -9.02 20.50 11.82
CA GLU A 312 -7.72 20.51 12.48
C GLU A 312 -6.79 19.52 11.76
N ALA A 313 -5.55 19.92 11.50
CA ALA A 313 -4.54 19.01 10.95
C ALA A 313 -3.13 19.39 11.35
N ILE A 314 -2.49 18.51 12.10
CA ILE A 314 -1.23 18.76 12.77
C ILE A 314 -0.38 17.50 12.73
N VAL A 315 0.92 17.69 12.52
CA VAL A 315 1.93 16.68 12.76
C VAL A 315 2.77 17.07 13.98
N GLY A 316 2.96 16.13 14.91
CA GLY A 316 3.88 16.25 16.03
C GLY A 316 5.34 16.21 15.55
N LEU A 317 6.24 16.84 16.31
CA LEU A 317 7.67 16.70 16.04
C LEU A 317 8.11 15.25 16.36
N PRO A 318 9.06 14.68 15.60
CA PRO A 318 9.56 13.34 15.86
C PRO A 318 10.03 13.23 17.31
N ASN A 319 9.48 12.29 18.06
CA ASN A 319 9.88 12.08 19.45
C ASN A 319 11.21 11.30 19.42
N VAL A 320 12.35 12.01 19.36
CA VAL A 320 13.69 11.44 19.17
C VAL A 320 13.99 10.29 20.16
N ARG A 321 13.45 10.37 21.39
CA ARG A 321 13.59 9.34 22.42
C ARG A 321 12.79 8.06 22.15
N ALA A 322 11.60 8.15 21.57
CA ALA A 322 10.78 6.98 21.22
C ALA A 322 11.38 6.20 20.03
N ALA A 323 11.97 6.92 19.07
CA ALA A 323 12.70 6.31 17.94
C ALA A 323 13.96 5.55 18.39
N GLN A 324 14.64 6.02 19.45
CA GLN A 324 15.82 5.35 20.04
C GLN A 324 15.46 4.11 20.86
N ALA A 325 14.30 4.10 21.55
CA ALA A 325 13.85 2.96 22.35
C ALA A 325 13.34 1.77 21.53
N ALA A 326 12.97 2.00 20.26
CA ALA A 326 12.44 0.98 19.35
C ALA A 326 13.49 0.37 18.39
N ALA A 327 14.77 0.77 18.50
CA ALA A 327 15.84 0.09 17.78
C ALA A 327 16.04 -1.31 18.38
N PRO A 328 15.97 -2.40 17.59
CA PRO A 328 16.30 -3.72 18.11
C PRO A 328 17.73 -3.68 18.66
N SER A 329 17.92 -4.19 19.88
CA SER A 329 19.25 -4.32 20.46
C SER A 329 20.15 -5.06 19.48
N PRO A 330 21.37 -4.58 19.19
CA PRO A 330 22.29 -5.33 18.35
C PRO A 330 22.46 -6.71 18.97
N GLN A 331 22.08 -7.75 18.23
CA GLN A 331 22.35 -9.12 18.63
C GLN A 331 23.87 -9.26 18.72
N VAL A 332 24.37 -9.31 19.94
CA VAL A 332 25.76 -9.68 20.21
C VAL A 332 25.88 -11.12 19.71
N PRO A 333 26.79 -11.42 18.76
CA PRO A 333 27.01 -12.80 18.37
C PRO A 333 27.46 -13.56 19.61
N ALA A 334 26.71 -14.60 19.97
CA ALA A 334 27.12 -15.54 21.00
C ALA A 334 28.44 -16.16 20.54
N GLY A 335 29.52 -15.80 21.21
CA GLY A 335 30.82 -16.42 21.00
C GLY A 335 30.74 -17.89 21.39
N GLY A 336 31.12 -18.75 20.44
CA GLY A 336 31.40 -20.16 20.59
C GLY A 336 32.47 -20.53 19.57
#